data_AF-A0A6L4Z2W6-F1
#
_entry.id   AF-A0A6L4Z2W6-F1
#
_cell.length_a   1.000
_cell.length_b   1.000
_cell.length_c   1.000
_cell.angle_alpha   90.00
_cell.angle_beta   90.00
_cell.angle_gamma   90.00
#
_symmetry.space_group_name_H-M   'P 1'
#
loop_
_entity.id
_entity.type
_entity.pdbx_description
1 polymer ?
#
loop_
_entity_poly.entity_id
_entity_poly.type
_entity_poly.pdbx_seq_one_letter_code
_entity_poly.pdbx_strand_id
1 'polypeptide(L)'
;MSSKEILLVGGARTPMGEYNGVLKDFTANELGAVAARAALERTGVSAERIDHTIFGNALQTSADAIYGARHVALKAGVPMDRPALTVNR
;
A
#
# COMPACT_ATOMS: atom_id res chain seq x y z
N MET A 1 16.45 -2.44 28.15
CA MET A 1 15.47 -1.74 27.30
C MET A 1 14.22 -2.60 27.26
N SER A 2 13.06 -2.06 27.62
CA SER A 2 11.81 -2.79 27.41
C SER A 2 11.59 -2.93 25.90
N SER A 3 11.35 -4.16 25.43
CA SER A 3 11.05 -4.42 24.03
C SER A 3 9.72 -3.77 23.70
N LYS A 4 9.69 -2.86 22.72
CA LYS A 4 8.42 -2.32 22.23
C LYS A 4 7.61 -3.47 21.62
N GLU A 5 6.38 -3.63 22.09
CA GLU A 5 5.44 -4.57 21.48
C GLU A 5 4.98 -4.04 20.12
N ILE A 6 4.92 -4.92 19.13
CA ILE A 6 4.46 -4.61 17.77
C ILE A 6 3.18 -5.40 17.54
N LEU A 7 2.11 -4.70 17.17
CA LEU A 7 0.78 -5.26 17.02
C LEU A 7 0.31 -5.11 15.58
N LEU A 8 -0.33 -6.14 15.05
CA LEU A 8 -1.05 -6.08 13.77
C LEU A 8 -2.49 -5.65 14.06
N VAL A 9 -2.81 -4.39 13.74
CA VAL A 9 -4.13 -3.80 14.03
C VAL A 9 -5.21 -4.22 13.01
N GLY A 10 -4.82 -4.77 11.87
CA GLY A 10 -5.73 -5.33 10.87
C GLY A 10 -5.11 -5.38 9.47
N GLY A 11 -5.95 -5.64 8.45
CA GLY A 11 -5.49 -5.72 7.07
C GLY A 11 -6.61 -5.97 6.06
N ALA A 12 -6.27 -5.79 4.79
CA ALA A 12 -7.11 -6.08 3.65
C ALA A 12 -6.26 -6.50 2.45
N ARG A 13 -6.91 -7.14 1.47
CA ARG A 13 -6.32 -7.48 0.17
C ARG A 13 -7.33 -7.25 -0.94
N THR A 14 -6.85 -7.05 -2.16
CA THR A 14 -7.67 -7.20 -3.36
C THR A 14 -7.91 -8.70 -3.64
N PRO A 15 -8.91 -9.06 -4.47
CA PRO A 15 -8.88 -10.34 -5.18
C PRO A 15 -7.58 -10.52 -5.97
N MET A 16 -7.18 -11.77 -6.18
CA MET A 16 -6.13 -12.10 -7.14
C MET A 16 -6.78 -12.32 -8.50
N GLY A 17 -6.21 -11.71 -9.54
CA GLY A 17 -6.66 -11.88 -10.92
C GLY A 17 -5.78 -12.87 -11.68
N GLU A 18 -6.37 -13.58 -12.63
CA GLU A 18 -5.64 -14.36 -13.63
C GLU A 18 -4.85 -13.46 -14.58
N TYR A 19 -3.80 -14.01 -15.20
CA TYR A 19 -3.01 -13.31 -16.22
C TYR A 19 -3.91 -12.82 -17.36
N ASN A 20 -3.80 -11.54 -17.71
CA ASN A 20 -4.70 -10.85 -18.68
C ASN A 20 -6.20 -10.96 -18.35
N GLY A 21 -6.57 -11.22 -17.09
CA GLY A 21 -7.94 -11.30 -16.63
C GLY A 21 -8.56 -9.95 -16.25
N VAL A 22 -9.53 -9.98 -15.32
CA VAL A 22 -10.38 -8.83 -14.97
C VAL A 22 -9.65 -7.65 -14.30
N LEU A 23 -8.42 -7.86 -13.82
CA LEU A 23 -7.62 -6.82 -13.17
C LEU A 23 -6.49 -6.27 -14.06
N LYS A 24 -6.41 -6.66 -15.33
CA LYS A 24 -5.30 -6.31 -16.24
C LYS A 24 -5.10 -4.81 -16.44
N ASP A 25 -6.17 -4.03 -16.32
CA ASP A 25 -6.17 -2.59 -16.57
C ASP A 25 -5.77 -1.77 -15.33
N PHE A 26 -5.52 -2.44 -14.19
CA PHE A 26 -5.02 -1.80 -12.98
C PHE A 26 -3.51 -1.95 -12.85
N THR A 27 -2.84 -0.86 -12.53
CA THR A 27 -1.43 -0.86 -12.13
C THR A 27 -1.24 -1.48 -10.74
N ALA A 28 -0.02 -1.94 -10.44
CA ALA A 28 0.33 -2.42 -9.10
C ALA A 28 0.09 -1.35 -8.02
N ASN A 29 0.35 -0.08 -8.35
CA ASN A 29 0.15 1.06 -7.45
C ASN A 29 -1.34 1.28 -7.14
N GLU A 30 -2.23 1.11 -8.12
CA GLU A 30 -3.69 1.24 -7.91
C GLU A 30 -4.24 0.11 -7.06
N LEU A 31 -3.85 -1.13 -7.34
CA LEU A 31 -4.25 -2.28 -6.52
C LEU A 31 -3.74 -2.15 -5.08
N GLY A 32 -2.49 -1.69 -4.91
CA GLY A 32 -1.92 -1.38 -3.60
C GLY A 32 -2.73 -0.32 -2.85
N ALA A 33 -3.13 0.76 -3.53
CA ALA A 33 -3.95 1.81 -2.94
C ALA A 33 -5.36 1.33 -2.55
N VAL A 34 -5.98 0.47 -3.37
CA VAL A 34 -7.27 -0.16 -3.04
C VAL A 34 -7.16 -1.01 -1.77
N ALA A 35 -6.12 -1.85 -1.67
CA ALA A 35 -5.89 -2.66 -0.49
C ALA A 35 -5.61 -1.79 0.76
N ALA A 36 -4.78 -0.76 0.62
CA ALA A 36 -4.44 0.15 1.73
C ALA A 36 -5.67 0.91 2.25
N ARG A 37 -6.51 1.48 1.37
CA ARG A 37 -7.76 2.14 1.78
C ARG A 37 -8.69 1.19 2.52
N ALA A 38 -8.88 -0.02 2.00
CA ALA A 38 -9.74 -1.01 2.65
C ALA A 38 -9.20 -1.44 4.02
N ALA A 39 -7.87 -1.49 4.21
CA ALA A 39 -7.26 -1.77 5.49
C ALA A 39 -7.50 -0.63 6.51
N LEU A 40 -7.32 0.63 6.09
CA LEU A 40 -7.60 1.80 6.92
C LEU A 40 -9.09 1.86 7.32
N GLU A 41 -10.00 1.64 6.36
CA GLU A 41 -11.44 1.61 6.58
C GLU A 41 -11.85 0.51 7.59
N ARG A 42 -11.38 -0.72 7.40
CA ARG A 42 -11.71 -1.86 8.29
C ARG A 42 -11.17 -1.70 9.71
N THR A 43 -10.05 -1.02 9.86
CA THR A 43 -9.41 -0.80 11.17
C THR A 43 -9.90 0.46 11.86
N GLY A 44 -10.59 1.36 11.14
CA GLY A 44 -10.95 2.69 11.63
C GLY A 44 -9.73 3.60 11.89
N VAL A 45 -8.54 3.20 11.45
CA VAL A 45 -7.33 4.01 11.58
C VAL A 45 -7.37 5.12 10.54
N SER A 46 -7.31 6.37 10.98
CA SER A 46 -7.22 7.50 10.06
C SER A 46 -5.84 7.55 9.39
N ALA A 47 -5.80 7.95 8.12
CA ALA A 47 -4.58 7.97 7.31
C ALA A 47 -3.52 8.93 7.87
N GLU A 48 -3.94 9.95 8.62
CA GLU A 48 -3.10 10.92 9.32
C GLU A 48 -2.23 10.29 10.41
N ARG A 49 -2.62 9.11 10.91
CA ARG A 49 -1.85 8.33 11.88
C ARG A 49 -0.74 7.48 11.25
N ILE A 50 -0.63 7.46 9.93
CA ILE A 50 0.42 6.71 9.25
C ILE A 50 1.71 7.55 9.23
N ASP A 51 2.74 7.05 9.90
CA ASP A 51 4.05 7.69 9.94
C ASP A 51 4.94 7.28 8.76
N HIS A 52 4.78 6.06 8.26
CA HIS A 52 5.61 5.52 7.18
C HIS A 52 4.84 4.44 6.42
N THR A 53 4.89 4.48 5.09
CA THR A 53 4.36 3.42 4.22
C THR A 53 5.50 2.58 3.61
N ILE A 54 5.38 1.25 3.67
CA ILE A 54 6.31 0.34 2.99
C ILE A 54 5.49 -0.51 2.02
N PHE A 55 5.93 -0.61 0.76
CA PHE A 55 5.24 -1.40 -0.26
C PHE A 55 6.22 -2.33 -0.98
N GLY A 56 5.86 -3.61 -1.07
CA GLY A 56 6.63 -4.61 -1.79
C GLY A 56 6.25 -4.65 -3.26
N ASN A 57 7.22 -4.53 -4.17
CA ASN A 57 7.00 -4.68 -5.60
C ASN A 57 8.24 -5.30 -6.29
N ALA A 58 8.06 -6.49 -6.86
CA ALA A 58 9.16 -7.26 -7.45
C ALA A 58 9.51 -6.81 -8.87
N LEU A 59 8.49 -6.51 -9.69
CA LEU A 59 8.65 -6.06 -11.07
C LEU A 59 7.88 -4.75 -11.28
N GLN A 60 8.59 -3.77 -11.81
CA GLN A 60 8.04 -2.45 -12.14
C GLN A 60 7.40 -2.49 -13.53
N THR A 61 6.06 -2.48 -13.57
CA THR A 61 5.27 -2.74 -14.79
C THR A 61 4.41 -1.57 -15.27
N SER A 62 4.56 -0.39 -14.66
CA SER A 62 3.86 0.85 -15.04
C SER A 62 4.83 2.03 -15.12
N ALA A 63 4.44 3.08 -15.84
CA ALA A 63 5.26 4.29 -16.01
C ALA A 63 5.60 4.99 -14.67
N ASP A 64 4.74 4.82 -13.67
CA ASP A 64 4.88 5.41 -12.33
C ASP A 64 5.38 4.42 -11.28
N ALA A 65 5.81 3.22 -11.68
CA ALA A 65 6.19 2.14 -10.76
C ALA A 65 7.37 2.51 -9.83
N ILE A 66 8.28 3.38 -10.28
CA ILE A 66 9.39 3.89 -9.46
C ILE A 66 8.90 4.68 -8.23
N TYR A 67 7.69 5.23 -8.29
CA TYR A 67 7.06 5.95 -7.18
C TYR A 67 6.14 5.04 -6.34
N GLY A 68 6.24 3.72 -6.47
CA GLY A 68 5.25 2.73 -6.00
C GLY A 68 4.65 2.99 -4.61
N ALA A 69 5.45 2.82 -3.55
CA ALA A 69 4.99 3.03 -2.17
C ALA A 69 4.44 4.44 -1.94
N ARG A 70 5.03 5.45 -2.58
CA ARG A 70 4.63 6.84 -2.45
C ARG A 70 3.26 7.10 -3.09
N HIS A 71 3.03 6.60 -4.31
CA HIS A 71 1.75 6.72 -4.98
C HIS A 71 0.67 5.89 -4.28
N VAL A 72 1.00 4.70 -3.77
CA VAL A 72 0.09 3.89 -2.94
C VAL A 72 -0.36 4.68 -1.70
N ALA A 73 0.59 5.26 -0.96
CA ALA A 73 0.31 6.04 0.24
C ALA A 73 -0.59 7.25 -0.04
N LEU A 74 -0.24 8.07 -1.04
CA LEU A 74 -1.01 9.26 -1.40
C LEU A 74 -2.43 8.91 -1.88
N LYS A 75 -2.57 7.89 -2.74
CA LYS A 75 -3.88 7.41 -3.20
C LYS A 75 -4.70 6.75 -2.08
N ALA A 76 -4.07 6.34 -0.99
CA ALA A 76 -4.73 5.84 0.22
C ALA A 76 -5.11 6.94 1.23
N GLY A 77 -4.78 8.20 0.94
CA GLY A 77 -5.10 9.34 1.81
C GLY A 77 -4.01 9.67 2.85
N VAL A 78 -2.85 9.01 2.79
CA VAL A 78 -1.74 9.32 3.70
C VAL A 78 -1.21 10.74 3.40
N PRO A 79 -0.96 11.59 4.42
CA PRO A 79 -0.49 12.95 4.21
C PRO A 79 0.82 13.06 3.41
N MET A 80 0.94 14.16 2.68
CA MET A 80 2.04 14.38 1.73
C MET A 80 3.42 14.49 2.40
N ASP A 81 3.49 14.90 3.67
CA ASP A 81 4.72 14.98 4.44
C ASP A 81 5.27 13.61 4.90
N ARG A 82 4.51 12.52 4.72
CA ARG A 82 4.91 11.18 5.22
C ARG A 82 5.79 10.40 4.24
N PRO A 83 6.91 9.82 4.71
CA PRO A 83 7.81 9.04 3.87
C PRO A 83 7.16 7.72 3.41
N ALA A 84 7.66 7.21 2.28
CA ALA A 84 7.28 5.91 1.77
C ALA A 84 8.48 5.21 1.10
N LEU A 85 8.56 3.88 1.24
CA LEU A 85 9.65 3.07 0.69
C LEU A 85 9.12 1.87 -0.09
N THR A 86 9.53 1.77 -1.36
CA THR A 86 9.31 0.55 -2.16
C THR A 86 10.47 -0.41 -1.91
N VAL A 87 10.17 -1.68 -1.63
CA VAL A 87 11.17 -2.73 -1.42
C VAL A 87 10.97 -3.90 -2.38
N ASN A 88 12.06 -4.56 -2.72
CA ASN A 88 12.08 -5.84 -3.45
C ASN A 88 13.03 -6.80 -2.70
N ARG A 89 12.64 -8.06 -2.55
CA ARG A 89 13.39 -9.07 -1.80
C ARG A 89 13.36 -10.40 -2.51
#